data_AF-A0A3M1YR62-F1
#
_entry.id   AF-A0A3M1YR62-F1
#
_cell.length_a   1.000
_cell.length_b   1.000
_cell.length_c   1.000
_cell.angle_alpha   90.00
_cell.angle_beta   90.00
_cell.angle_gamma   90.00
#
_symmetry.space_group_name_H-M   'P 1'
#
loop_
_entity.id
_entity.type
_entity.pdbx_description
1 polymer ?
#
loop_
_entity_poly.entity_id
_entity_poly.type
_entity_poly.pdbx_seq_one_letter_code
_entity_poly.pdbx_strand_id
1 'polypeptide(L)'
;MKSFHIQNEEQLSEVSDYLLQNKNELPKSWLFYGEMGAGKTTLIKNFCAKAGVFDNVTSPTFSLVNEYLTENDETIYHFDFYRIE
;
A
#
# COMPACT_ATOMS: atom_id res chain seq x y z
N MET A 1 2.58 0.24 -19.68
CA MET A 1 2.78 1.05 -18.47
C MET A 1 1.46 1.76 -18.17
N LYS A 2 0.89 1.59 -16.97
CA LYS A 2 -0.38 2.21 -16.57
C LYS A 2 -0.06 3.44 -15.71
N SER A 3 -0.77 4.55 -15.94
CA SER A 3 -0.59 5.80 -15.20
C SER A 3 -1.92 6.29 -14.64
N PHE A 4 -1.88 6.94 -13.49
CA PHE A 4 -3.01 7.54 -12.80
C PHE A 4 -2.68 8.99 -12.46
N HIS A 5 -3.67 9.87 -12.51
CA HIS A 5 -3.54 11.26 -12.07
C HIS A 5 -4.49 11.49 -10.90
N ILE A 6 -3.93 11.73 -9.72
CA ILE A 6 -4.66 11.81 -8.46
C ILE A 6 -4.56 13.24 -7.93
N GLN A 7 -5.70 13.88 -7.71
CA GLN A 7 -5.82 15.25 -7.22
C GLN A 7 -6.26 15.33 -5.75
N ASN A 8 -6.82 14.25 -5.21
CA ASN A 8 -7.27 14.15 -3.82
C ASN A 8 -7.23 12.69 -3.33
N GLU A 9 -7.42 12.49 -2.02
CA GLU A 9 -7.32 11.17 -1.40
C GLU A 9 -8.43 10.19 -1.82
N GLU A 10 -9.62 10.69 -2.18
CA GLU A 10 -10.76 9.84 -2.60
C GLU A 10 -10.43 9.08 -3.90
N GLN A 11 -9.67 9.70 -4.79
CA GLN A 11 -9.23 9.12 -6.06
C GLN A 11 -8.16 8.02 -5.91
N LEU A 12 -7.49 7.92 -4.76
CA LEU A 12 -6.53 6.83 -4.50
C LEU A 12 -7.20 5.44 -4.58
N SER A 13 -8.51 5.42 -4.34
CA SER A 13 -9.36 4.24 -4.45
C SER A 13 -9.26 3.57 -5.83
N GLU A 14 -9.05 4.34 -6.89
CA GLU A 14 -8.92 3.85 -8.27
C GLU A 14 -7.61 3.06 -8.47
N VAL A 15 -6.52 3.50 -7.84
CA VAL A 15 -5.23 2.83 -7.90
C VAL A 15 -5.31 1.50 -7.15
N SER A 16 -5.88 1.52 -5.95
CA SER A 16 -6.06 0.32 -5.13
C SER A 16 -6.96 -0.72 -5.81
N ASP A 17 -8.06 -0.30 -6.44
CA ASP A 17 -8.93 -1.20 -7.20
C ASP A 17 -8.19 -1.86 -8.36
N TYR A 18 -7.42 -1.07 -9.10
CA TYR A 18 -6.61 -1.60 -10.19
C TYR A 18 -5.62 -2.66 -9.69
N LEU A 19 -4.92 -2.39 -8.58
CA LEU A 19 -3.98 -3.35 -8.00
C LEU A 19 -4.66 -4.64 -7.54
N LEU A 20 -5.83 -4.55 -6.90
CA LEU A 20 -6.58 -5.71 -6.41
C LEU A 20 -7.19 -6.55 -7.53
N GLN A 21 -7.82 -5.91 -8.52
CA GLN A 21 -8.43 -6.59 -9.67
C GLN A 21 -7.40 -7.36 -10.50
N ASN A 22 -6.17 -6.85 -10.57
CA ASN A 22 -5.07 -7.44 -11.34
C ASN A 22 -4.07 -8.18 -10.45
N LYS A 23 -4.39 -8.47 -9.17
CA LYS A 23 -3.43 -9.04 -8.19
C LYS A 23 -2.81 -10.37 -8.59
N ASN A 24 -3.49 -11.13 -9.48
CA ASN A 24 -3.02 -12.42 -9.97
C ASN A 24 -2.08 -12.31 -11.17
N GLU A 25 -2.10 -11.18 -11.88
CA GLU A 25 -1.28 -10.90 -13.05
C GLU A 25 -0.09 -10.00 -12.72
N LEU A 26 -0.19 -9.23 -11.63
CA LEU A 26 0.86 -8.36 -11.14
C LEU A 26 1.84 -9.09 -10.19
N PRO A 27 3.10 -8.63 -10.10
CA PRO A 27 4.01 -9.07 -9.06
C PRO A 27 3.42 -8.89 -7.66
N LYS A 28 3.76 -9.76 -6.72
CA LYS A 28 3.29 -9.68 -5.33
C LYS A 28 4.05 -8.65 -4.48
N SER A 29 5.16 -8.12 -4.99
CA SER A 29 5.97 -7.09 -4.34
C SER A 29 5.92 -5.80 -5.15
N TRP A 30 5.60 -4.69 -4.48
CA TRP A 30 5.53 -3.37 -5.09
C TRP A 30 6.49 -2.41 -4.41
N LEU A 31 7.17 -1.60 -5.22
CA LEU A 31 8.15 -0.62 -4.76
C LEU A 31 7.56 0.77 -4.93
N PHE A 32 7.43 1.50 -3.83
CA PHE A 32 6.89 2.86 -3.80
C PHE A 32 8.03 3.87 -3.69
N TYR A 33 8.21 4.66 -4.76
CA TYR A 33 9.23 5.72 -4.82
C TYR A 33 8.57 7.09 -4.77
N GLY A 34 9.21 8.01 -4.06
CA GLY A 34 8.76 9.39 -3.95
C GLY A 34 9.29 10.06 -2.70
N GLU A 35 9.26 11.39 -2.66
CA GLU A 35 9.75 12.17 -1.53
C GLU A 35 8.92 11.97 -0.26
N MET A 36 9.43 12.48 0.86
CA MET A 36 8.64 12.55 2.09
C MET A 36 7.40 13.41 1.84
N GLY A 37 6.22 12.92 2.25
CA GLY A 37 4.96 13.61 1.99
C GLY A 37 4.35 13.35 0.61
N ALA A 38 4.97 12.56 -0.27
CA ALA A 38 4.41 12.21 -1.59
C ALA A 38 3.16 11.31 -1.54
N GLY A 39 2.67 10.93 -0.35
CA GLY A 39 1.45 10.12 -0.19
C GLY A 39 1.64 8.60 -0.26
N LYS A 40 2.88 8.08 -0.24
CA LYS A 40 3.17 6.63 -0.28
C LYS A 40 2.40 5.83 0.79
N THR A 41 2.53 6.22 2.05
CA THR A 41 1.83 5.56 3.17
C THR A 41 0.31 5.73 3.05
N THR A 42 -0.17 6.86 2.54
CA THR A 42 -1.62 7.11 2.32
C THR A 42 -2.19 6.14 1.28
N LEU A 43 -1.48 5.91 0.18
CA LEU A 43 -1.86 4.92 -0.83
C LEU A 43 -1.85 3.49 -0.24
N ILE A 44 -0.82 3.12 0.51
CA ILE A 44 -0.73 1.79 1.14
C ILE A 44 -1.88 1.56 2.12
N LYS A 45 -2.24 2.56 2.93
CA LYS A 45 -3.41 2.52 3.82
C LYS A 45 -4.70 2.27 3.04
N ASN A 46 -4.90 3.01 1.95
CA ASN A 46 -6.07 2.85 1.09
C ASN A 46 -6.14 1.45 0.47
N PHE A 47 -5.01 0.93 -0.01
CA PHE A 47 -4.90 -0.43 -0.55
C PHE A 47 -5.25 -1.48 0.50
N CYS A 48 -4.65 -1.41 1.68
CA CYS A 48 -4.88 -2.38 2.76
C CYS A 48 -6.33 -2.39 3.21
N ALA A 49 -6.96 -1.21 3.35
CA ALA A 49 -8.38 -1.10 3.68
C ALA A 49 -9.25 -1.83 2.65
N LYS A 50 -8.97 -1.66 1.35
CA LYS A 50 -9.69 -2.36 0.28
C LYS A 50 -9.35 -3.85 0.18
N ALA A 51 -8.15 -4.25 0.61
CA ALA A 51 -7.74 -5.64 0.69
C ALA A 51 -8.38 -6.39 1.88
N GLY A 52 -9.15 -5.69 2.72
CA GLY A 52 -9.82 -6.28 3.89
C GLY A 52 -8.93 -6.40 5.12
N VAL A 53 -7.94 -5.51 5.28
CA VAL A 53 -7.18 -5.40 6.53
C VAL A 53 -8.02 -4.70 7.60
N PHE A 54 -8.19 -5.34 8.76
CA PHE A 54 -8.90 -4.76 9.91
C PHE A 54 -8.04 -3.85 10.77
N ASP A 55 -6.72 -4.06 10.76
CA ASP A 55 -5.79 -3.34 11.61
C ASP A 55 -5.55 -1.90 11.14
N ASN A 56 -5.18 -1.04 12.08
CA ASN A 56 -4.79 0.32 11.75
C ASN A 56 -3.42 0.33 11.03
N VAL A 57 -3.44 0.54 9.73
CA VAL A 57 -2.23 0.59 8.89
C VAL A 57 -1.47 1.88 9.19
N THR A 58 -0.22 1.76 9.62
CA THR A 58 0.67 2.88 9.97
C THR A 58 2.03 2.69 9.30
N SER A 59 2.82 3.75 9.19
CA SER A 59 4.16 3.64 8.60
C SER A 59 5.08 2.84 9.54
N PRO A 60 5.73 1.76 9.08
CA PRO A 60 6.66 0.97 9.87
C PRO A 60 8.04 1.65 9.99
N THR A 61 8.08 2.98 10.01
CA THR A 61 9.34 3.75 9.98
C THR A 61 10.29 3.40 11.13
N PHE A 62 9.79 2.85 12.25
CA PHE A 62 10.60 2.35 13.36
C PHE A 62 10.69 0.81 13.43
N SER A 63 9.65 0.09 12.97
CA SER A 63 9.60 -1.38 13.01
C SER A 63 10.26 -2.04 11.80
N LEU A 64 10.64 -1.26 10.77
CA LEU A 64 11.12 -1.67 9.44
C LEU A 64 10.06 -2.42 8.62
N VAL A 65 9.26 -3.27 9.25
CA VAL A 65 8.15 -4.02 8.67
C VAL A 65 6.92 -3.99 9.58
N ASN A 66 5.75 -3.90 8.97
CA ASN A 66 4.47 -4.22 9.59
C ASN A 66 3.81 -5.37 8.81
N GLU A 67 3.14 -6.25 9.53
CA GLU A 67 2.35 -7.34 8.98
C GLU A 67 0.87 -7.07 9.24
N TYR A 68 0.04 -7.25 8.22
CA TYR A 68 -1.39 -7.03 8.30
C TYR A 68 -2.13 -8.26 7.80
N LEU A 69 -3.05 -8.79 8.60
CA LEU A 69 -3.91 -9.89 8.21
C LEU A 69 -5.18 -9.35 7.53
N THR A 70 -5.55 -9.96 6.41
CA THR A 70 -6.83 -9.68 5.73
C THR A 70 -7.94 -10.59 6.22
N GLU A 71 -9.19 -10.26 5.93
CA GLU A 71 -10.35 -11.13 6.24
C GLU A 71 -10.30 -12.52 5.58
N ASN A 72 -9.46 -12.69 4.55
CA ASN A 72 -9.30 -13.94 3.81
C ASN A 72 -8.04 -14.72 4.22
N ASP A 73 -7.47 -14.44 5.40
CA ASP A 73 -6.22 -15.03 5.90
C ASP A 73 -4.99 -14.78 4.99
N GLU A 74 -5.02 -13.75 4.12
CA GLU A 74 -3.84 -13.30 3.38
C GLU A 74 -3.03 -12.32 4.26
N THR A 75 -1.69 -12.37 4.19
CA THR A 75 -0.81 -11.43 4.92
C THR A 75 -0.21 -10.39 3.98
N ILE A 76 -0.36 -9.11 4.32
CA ILE A 76 0.30 -8.00 3.65
C ILE A 76 1.51 -7.57 4.47
N TYR A 77 2.68 -7.56 3.83
CA TYR A 77 3.92 -7.06 4.42
C TYR A 77 4.19 -5.65 3.91
N HIS A 78 4.22 -4.68 4.81
CA HIS A 78 4.56 -3.31 4.51
C HIS A 78 5.96 -3.02 5.05
N PHE A 79 6.90 -2.69 4.16
CA PHE A 79 8.25 -2.31 4.52
C PHE A 79 8.48 -0.81 4.32
N ASP A 80 9.20 -0.17 5.24
CA ASP A 80 9.64 1.21 5.12
C ASP A 80 11.14 1.29 5.42
N PHE A 81 11.93 1.44 4.36
CA PHE A 81 13.39 1.47 4.43
C PHE A 81 13.97 2.88 4.59
N TYR A 82 13.15 3.88 4.94
CA TYR A 82 13.61 5.27 5.11
C TYR A 82 14.81 5.42 6.07
N ARG A 83 15.00 4.47 6.98
CA ARG A 83 16.04 4.52 8.03
C ARG A 83 17.11 3.42 7.94
N ILE A 84 17.16 2.67 6.85
CA ILE A 84 18.25 1.72 6.64
C ILE A 84 19.41 2.47 5.99
N GLU A 85 20.55 2.49 6.69
CA GLU A 85 21.86 2.93 6.20
C GLU A 85 22.79 1.73 6.02
#